data_AF-A0A161IHJ1-F1
#
_entry.id   AF-A0A161IHJ1-F1
#
_cell.length_a   1.000
_cell.length_b   1.000
_cell.length_c   1.000
_cell.angle_alpha   90.00
_cell.angle_beta   90.00
_cell.angle_gamma   90.00
#
_symmetry.space_group_name_H-M   'P 1'
#
loop_
_entity.id
_entity.type
_entity.pdbx_description
1 polymer ?
#
loop_
_entity_poly.entity_id
_entity_poly.type
_entity_poly.pdbx_seq_one_letter_code
_entity_poly.pdbx_strand_id
1 'polypeptide(L)'
;MELTNSGIGEKVCKTKKKADGSGTNYGKYDETTSSTANSPKIAICSGTVTGDGSGESGNTKQEFLRDFVRETLKGDGSKNWPTSTGTRNGGSGPKTNDNAEAVAKDLVEQLNSDEKTIVAGLLAKTIEGGEVVEIRAVSSTSVMVNAEFEIIRLYRRESEF
;
A
#
# COMPACT_ATOMS: atom_id res chain seq x y z
N MET A 1 -1.16 21.42 2.50
CA MET A 1 -2.41 20.69 2.84
C MET A 1 -1.96 19.29 3.20
N GLU A 2 -1.82 19.02 4.49
CA GLU A 2 -1.31 17.74 4.96
C GLU A 2 -2.42 16.69 4.98
N LEU A 3 -2.13 15.49 4.51
CA LEU A 3 -3.01 14.31 4.57
C LEU A 3 -3.48 13.98 6.00
N THR A 4 -2.74 14.46 7.01
CA THR A 4 -2.96 14.29 8.45
C THR A 4 -4.21 15.00 8.96
N ASN A 5 -4.54 16.20 8.46
CA ASN A 5 -5.68 16.98 8.94
C ASN A 5 -7.02 16.57 8.31
N SER A 6 -6.99 15.85 7.19
CA SER A 6 -8.18 15.42 6.44
C SER A 6 -8.71 14.04 6.83
N GLY A 7 -8.02 13.27 7.69
CA GLY A 7 -8.42 11.90 8.06
C GLY A 7 -8.34 10.86 6.93
N ILE A 8 -8.03 11.27 5.70
CA ILE A 8 -7.86 10.41 4.51
C ILE A 8 -6.89 9.25 4.78
N GLY A 9 -5.79 9.54 5.47
CA GLY A 9 -4.79 8.54 5.82
C GLY A 9 -5.32 7.40 6.70
N GLU A 10 -6.45 7.58 7.39
CA GLU A 10 -7.11 6.56 8.23
C GLU A 10 -8.20 5.77 7.49
N LYS A 11 -8.47 6.12 6.22
CA LYS A 11 -9.43 5.43 5.36
C LYS A 11 -8.77 4.49 4.37
N VAL A 12 -7.53 4.78 3.99
CA VAL A 12 -6.76 4.02 3.00
C VAL A 12 -5.84 3.02 3.70
N CYS A 13 -5.72 1.82 3.12
CA CYS A 13 -4.94 0.70 3.66
C CYS A 13 -5.31 0.37 5.10
N LYS A 14 -6.60 0.37 5.41
CA LYS A 14 -7.11 0.08 6.75
C LYS A 14 -7.09 -1.43 7.02
N THR A 15 -6.26 -1.88 7.96
CA THR A 15 -6.14 -3.32 8.28
C THR A 15 -7.45 -3.90 8.84
N LYS A 16 -7.69 -5.19 8.54
CA LYS A 16 -8.95 -5.89 8.84
C LYS A 16 -8.71 -7.09 9.75
N LYS A 17 -9.73 -7.39 10.57
CA LYS A 17 -9.81 -8.65 11.34
C LYS A 17 -10.23 -9.80 10.43
N LYS A 18 -10.15 -11.03 10.94
CA LYS A 18 -10.70 -12.19 10.24
C LYS A 18 -12.18 -11.97 9.91
N ALA A 19 -12.58 -12.39 8.71
CA ALA A 19 -13.93 -12.16 8.18
C ALA A 19 -15.02 -12.93 8.94
N ASP A 20 -14.67 -14.03 9.59
CA ASP A 20 -15.56 -14.87 10.39
C ASP A 20 -15.82 -14.31 11.80
N GLY A 21 -15.23 -13.17 12.15
CA GLY A 21 -15.32 -12.57 13.49
C GLY A 21 -14.55 -13.34 14.57
N SER A 22 -13.85 -14.43 14.21
CA SER A 22 -13.08 -15.27 15.13
C SER A 22 -11.69 -14.68 15.40
N GLY A 23 -11.66 -13.47 15.96
CA GLY A 23 -10.38 -12.83 16.29
C GLY A 23 -10.53 -11.42 16.82
N THR A 24 -9.75 -11.11 17.84
CA THR A 24 -9.64 -9.73 18.37
C THR A 24 -8.63 -8.90 17.58
N ASN A 25 -7.71 -9.56 16.87
CA ASN A 25 -6.59 -8.94 16.18
C ASN A 25 -6.95 -8.45 14.77
N TYR A 26 -6.37 -7.30 14.41
CA TYR A 26 -6.23 -6.80 13.06
C TYR A 26 -4.92 -7.29 12.44
N GLY A 27 -4.80 -7.09 11.13
CA GLY A 27 -3.51 -7.26 10.46
C GLY A 27 -2.50 -6.26 11.00
N LYS A 28 -1.25 -6.69 11.14
CA LYS A 28 -0.11 -5.85 11.48
C LYS A 28 0.78 -5.73 10.25
N TYR A 29 1.02 -4.52 9.77
CA TYR A 29 1.90 -4.29 8.65
C TYR A 29 3.33 -4.69 8.99
N ASP A 30 3.95 -5.39 8.04
CA ASP A 30 5.30 -5.91 8.13
C ASP A 30 5.85 -6.08 6.69
N GLU A 31 7.13 -6.43 6.57
CA GLU A 31 7.80 -6.59 5.29
C GLU A 31 7.30 -7.81 4.49
N THR A 32 6.76 -8.80 5.19
CA THR A 32 6.31 -10.07 4.60
C THR A 32 5.05 -10.57 5.29
N THR A 33 4.05 -10.98 4.51
CA THR A 33 2.87 -11.66 5.03
C THR A 33 3.26 -13.02 5.61
N SER A 34 2.92 -13.27 6.87
CA SER A 34 3.23 -14.54 7.53
C SER A 34 2.23 -15.62 7.16
N SER A 35 2.74 -16.82 6.83
CA SER A 35 1.93 -18.01 6.61
C SER A 35 1.57 -18.73 7.91
N THR A 36 2.13 -18.32 9.04
CA THR A 36 1.93 -19.02 10.31
C THR A 36 0.59 -18.64 10.92
N ALA A 37 -0.17 -19.64 11.37
CA ALA A 37 -1.50 -19.44 11.95
C ALA A 37 -1.53 -18.59 13.22
N ASN A 38 -0.37 -18.34 13.84
CA ASN A 38 -0.26 -17.59 15.08
C ASN A 38 0.35 -16.18 14.92
N SER A 39 0.59 -15.70 13.69
CA SER A 39 1.17 -14.38 13.44
C SER A 39 0.15 -13.42 12.83
N PRO A 40 0.11 -12.15 13.26
CA PRO A 40 -0.79 -11.15 12.70
C PRO A 40 -0.24 -10.44 11.45
N LYS A 41 0.98 -10.77 11.01
CA LYS A 41 1.74 -9.99 10.02
C LYS A 41 1.17 -10.08 8.60
N ILE A 42 1.03 -8.92 7.96
CA ILE A 42 0.57 -8.76 6.59
C ILE A 42 1.44 -7.74 5.85
N ALA A 43 1.65 -7.96 4.55
CA ALA A 43 2.35 -7.03 3.66
C ALA A 43 1.43 -6.51 2.53
N ILE A 44 0.11 -6.57 2.76
CA ILE A 44 -0.90 -6.16 1.78
C ILE A 44 -1.80 -5.04 2.32
N CYS A 45 -1.89 -3.93 1.58
CA CYS A 45 -2.78 -2.81 1.87
C CYS A 45 -4.22 -3.28 2.07
N SER A 46 -4.86 -2.81 3.13
CA SER A 46 -6.23 -3.20 3.53
C SER A 46 -6.41 -4.71 3.72
N GLY A 47 -5.30 -5.39 4.06
CA GLY A 47 -5.23 -6.82 4.29
C GLY A 47 -6.02 -7.30 5.50
N THR A 48 -6.60 -8.49 5.35
CA THR A 48 -7.21 -9.23 6.44
C THR A 48 -6.17 -10.08 7.14
N VAL A 49 -6.11 -9.99 8.47
CA VAL A 49 -5.27 -10.88 9.26
C VAL A 49 -5.64 -12.34 9.01
N THR A 50 -4.64 -13.20 8.91
CA THR A 50 -4.86 -14.61 8.67
C THR A 50 -4.45 -15.50 9.84
N GLY A 51 -3.56 -15.02 10.72
CA GLY A 51 -3.25 -15.67 11.99
C GLY A 51 -4.05 -15.12 13.17
N ASP A 52 -3.98 -15.80 14.31
CA ASP A 52 -4.65 -15.38 15.55
C ASP A 52 -3.79 -14.46 16.43
N GLY A 53 -2.50 -14.29 16.10
CA GLY A 53 -1.57 -13.43 16.84
C GLY A 53 -1.11 -13.98 18.19
N SER A 54 -1.29 -15.27 18.48
CA SER A 54 -0.87 -15.91 19.74
C SER A 54 0.64 -16.19 19.83
N GLY A 55 1.35 -16.24 18.70
CA GLY A 55 2.78 -16.55 18.63
C GLY A 55 3.69 -15.34 18.63
N GLU A 56 3.12 -14.14 18.55
CA GLU A 56 3.82 -12.86 18.56
C GLU A 56 2.97 -11.85 19.35
N SER A 57 3.43 -10.61 19.51
CA SER A 57 2.55 -9.55 19.99
C SER A 57 1.47 -9.28 18.94
N GLY A 58 0.29 -9.87 19.12
CA GLY A 58 -0.92 -9.60 18.33
C GLY A 58 -1.19 -8.10 18.15
N ASN A 59 -2.06 -7.74 17.21
CA ASN A 59 -2.37 -6.34 16.93
C ASN A 59 -3.85 -6.03 17.18
N THR A 60 -4.15 -5.36 18.30
CA THR A 60 -5.53 -4.97 18.64
C THR A 60 -5.93 -3.59 18.09
N LYS A 61 -4.99 -2.89 17.43
CA LYS A 61 -5.23 -1.56 16.83
C LYS A 61 -5.27 -1.68 15.31
N GLN A 62 -6.13 -0.86 14.69
CA GLN A 62 -6.09 -0.73 13.24
C GLN A 62 -4.87 0.07 12.82
N GLU A 63 -4.27 -0.37 11.72
CA GLU A 63 -3.19 0.32 11.05
C GLU A 63 -3.68 0.81 9.69
N PHE A 64 -3.04 1.84 9.17
CA PHE A 64 -3.51 2.59 8.01
C PHE A 64 -2.38 2.88 7.03
N LEU A 65 -2.65 3.70 6.02
CA LEU A 65 -1.68 4.03 4.96
C LEU A 65 -0.30 4.45 5.48
N ARG A 66 -0.25 5.26 6.55
CA ARG A 66 1.03 5.66 7.16
C ARG A 66 1.85 4.48 7.70
N ASP A 67 1.18 3.47 8.20
CA ASP A 67 1.80 2.27 8.78
C ASP A 67 2.20 1.31 7.65
N PHE A 68 1.37 1.18 6.61
CA PHE A 68 1.71 0.46 5.38
C PHE A 68 2.98 1.03 4.74
N VAL A 69 3.06 2.33 4.55
CA VAL A 69 4.25 2.99 3.99
C VAL A 69 5.48 2.75 4.87
N ARG A 70 5.35 2.94 6.19
CA ARG A 70 6.48 2.82 7.13
C ARG A 70 6.97 1.39 7.33
N GLU A 71 6.06 0.41 7.38
CA GLU A 71 6.38 -0.96 7.76
C GLU A 71 6.43 -1.92 6.56
N THR A 72 5.70 -1.64 5.49
CA THR A 72 5.58 -2.54 4.33
C THR A 72 6.39 -2.07 3.14
N LEU A 73 6.38 -0.76 2.83
CA LEU A 73 7.07 -0.18 1.67
C LEU A 73 8.56 0.17 1.93
N LYS A 74 9.23 -0.59 2.80
CA LYS A 74 10.60 -0.34 3.31
C LYS A 74 11.64 0.07 2.25
N GLY A 75 12.72 0.66 2.76
CA GLY A 75 13.83 1.16 1.96
C GLY A 75 13.36 2.39 1.19
N ASP A 76 12.94 2.14 -0.03
CA ASP A 76 12.66 3.16 -1.01
C ASP A 76 11.24 3.19 -1.53
N GLY A 77 10.30 2.59 -0.83
CA GLY A 77 8.97 2.41 -1.38
C GLY A 77 8.83 1.24 -2.37
N SER A 78 9.93 0.66 -2.88
CA SER A 78 9.85 -0.44 -3.86
C SER A 78 9.58 -1.79 -3.21
N LYS A 79 9.90 -1.96 -1.93
CA LYS A 79 9.58 -3.21 -1.23
C LYS A 79 8.05 -3.34 -1.20
N ASN A 80 7.52 -4.48 -1.65
CA ASN A 80 6.08 -4.74 -1.70
C ASN A 80 5.26 -3.87 -2.67
N TRP A 81 5.89 -3.13 -3.58
CA TRP A 81 5.18 -2.38 -4.62
C TRP A 81 5.62 -2.83 -6.03
N PRO A 82 4.68 -3.09 -6.97
CA PRO A 82 3.21 -3.05 -6.79
C PRO A 82 2.65 -4.33 -6.17
N THR A 83 3.48 -5.35 -5.96
CA THR A 83 3.11 -6.69 -5.52
C THR A 83 3.64 -6.97 -4.12
N SER A 84 2.80 -7.51 -3.23
CA SER A 84 3.17 -7.90 -1.87
C SER A 84 4.15 -9.08 -1.81
N THR A 85 4.77 -9.28 -0.65
CA THR A 85 5.65 -10.42 -0.34
C THR A 85 4.99 -11.33 0.69
N GLY A 86 5.31 -12.63 0.61
CA GLY A 86 4.92 -13.63 1.60
C GLY A 86 3.72 -14.45 1.17
N THR A 87 3.29 -15.34 2.05
CA THR A 87 2.25 -16.32 1.77
C THR A 87 1.14 -16.15 2.79
N ARG A 88 -0.09 -16.01 2.31
CA ARG A 88 -1.27 -15.91 3.18
C ARG A 88 -1.52 -17.27 3.83
N ASN A 89 -2.07 -17.29 5.04
CA ASN A 89 -2.51 -18.55 5.67
C ASN A 89 -3.48 -19.28 4.72
N GLY A 90 -3.22 -20.57 4.46
CA GLY A 90 -3.84 -21.33 3.36
C GLY A 90 -2.97 -21.47 2.10
N GLY A 91 -1.72 -21.01 2.12
CA GLY A 91 -0.70 -21.34 1.12
C GLY A 91 -0.73 -20.51 -0.16
N SER A 92 -1.63 -19.52 -0.25
CA SER A 92 -1.72 -18.65 -1.44
C SER A 92 -0.63 -17.58 -1.38
N GLY A 93 0.26 -17.59 -2.37
CA GLY A 93 1.27 -16.55 -2.57
C GLY A 93 0.68 -15.18 -2.92
N PRO A 94 1.54 -14.17 -3.12
CA PRO A 94 1.10 -12.85 -3.54
C PRO A 94 0.53 -12.91 -4.96
N LYS A 95 -0.42 -12.01 -5.27
CA LYS A 95 -0.93 -11.87 -6.64
C LYS A 95 -0.24 -10.67 -7.27
N THR A 96 0.09 -10.77 -8.55
CA THR A 96 0.66 -9.64 -9.29
C THR A 96 -0.19 -8.40 -9.09
N ASN A 97 0.46 -7.30 -8.73
CA ASN A 97 -0.10 -5.96 -8.51
C ASN A 97 -1.11 -5.83 -7.35
N ASP A 98 -1.17 -6.80 -6.42
CA ASP A 98 -2.18 -6.80 -5.38
C ASP A 98 -2.17 -5.59 -4.43
N ASN A 99 -1.02 -4.96 -4.19
CA ASN A 99 -0.94 -3.72 -3.43
C ASN A 99 -1.37 -2.49 -4.23
N ALA A 100 -0.98 -2.42 -5.51
CA ALA A 100 -1.42 -1.33 -6.38
C ALA A 100 -2.94 -1.33 -6.56
N GLU A 101 -3.53 -2.51 -6.82
CA GLU A 101 -4.98 -2.68 -6.91
C GLU A 101 -5.69 -2.32 -5.60
N ALA A 102 -5.16 -2.76 -4.45
CA ALA A 102 -5.76 -2.47 -3.16
C ALA A 102 -5.74 -0.97 -2.82
N VAL A 103 -4.62 -0.28 -3.06
CA VAL A 103 -4.53 1.18 -2.86
C VAL A 103 -5.49 1.91 -3.79
N ALA A 104 -5.50 1.57 -5.08
CA ALA A 104 -6.41 2.20 -6.05
C ALA A 104 -7.87 2.01 -5.66
N LYS A 105 -8.23 0.79 -5.23
CA LYS A 105 -9.58 0.48 -4.74
C LYS A 105 -9.95 1.35 -3.55
N ASP A 106 -9.06 1.50 -2.56
CA ASP A 106 -9.36 2.31 -1.38
C ASP A 106 -9.53 3.80 -1.72
N LEU A 107 -8.71 4.34 -2.62
CA LEU A 107 -8.84 5.72 -3.09
C LEU A 107 -10.17 5.97 -3.82
N VAL A 108 -10.70 4.95 -4.52
CA VAL A 108 -11.97 5.04 -5.24
C VAL A 108 -13.17 4.78 -4.34
N GLU A 109 -13.10 3.83 -3.43
CA GLU A 109 -14.26 3.35 -2.68
C GLU A 109 -14.39 3.97 -1.28
N GLN A 110 -13.27 4.30 -0.62
CA GLN A 110 -13.28 4.75 0.79
C GLN A 110 -13.31 6.27 0.93
N LEU A 111 -12.95 6.99 -0.13
CA LEU A 111 -12.90 8.45 -0.12
C LEU A 111 -14.17 9.05 -0.72
N ASN A 112 -14.63 10.15 -0.13
CA ASN A 112 -15.70 10.97 -0.70
C ASN A 112 -15.17 11.85 -1.85
N SER A 113 -16.06 12.60 -2.51
CA SER A 113 -15.70 13.43 -3.67
C SER A 113 -14.66 14.52 -3.35
N ASP A 114 -14.77 15.16 -2.18
CA ASP A 114 -13.87 16.23 -1.77
C ASP A 114 -12.49 15.66 -1.42
N GLU A 115 -12.45 14.54 -0.71
CA GLU A 115 -11.23 13.81 -0.37
C GLU A 115 -10.49 13.32 -1.62
N LYS A 116 -11.21 12.82 -2.62
CA LYS A 116 -10.65 12.46 -3.93
C LYS A 116 -10.04 13.66 -4.64
N THR A 117 -10.72 14.81 -4.59
CA THR A 117 -10.24 16.06 -5.19
C THR A 117 -8.96 16.53 -4.52
N ILE A 118 -8.87 16.41 -3.18
CA ILE A 118 -7.65 16.71 -2.42
C ILE A 118 -6.51 15.80 -2.86
N VAL A 119 -6.73 14.47 -2.93
CA VAL A 119 -5.71 13.52 -3.37
C VAL A 119 -5.27 13.81 -4.82
N ALA A 120 -6.21 14.05 -5.74
CA ALA A 120 -5.89 14.40 -7.12
C ALA A 120 -5.08 15.70 -7.23
N GLY A 121 -5.41 16.72 -6.43
CA GLY A 121 -4.66 17.97 -6.37
C GLY A 121 -3.25 17.79 -5.80
N LEU A 122 -3.06 16.91 -4.82
CA LEU A 122 -1.74 16.55 -4.30
C LEU A 122 -0.91 15.82 -5.37
N LEU A 123 -1.52 14.88 -6.11
CA LEU A 123 -0.87 14.17 -7.21
C LEU A 123 -0.48 15.12 -8.36
N ALA A 124 -1.34 16.07 -8.71
CA ALA A 124 -1.06 17.06 -9.75
C ALA A 124 0.15 17.94 -9.39
N LYS A 125 0.26 18.36 -8.12
CA LYS A 125 1.41 19.15 -7.62
C LYS A 125 2.72 18.37 -7.69
N THR A 126 2.67 17.05 -7.51
CA THR A 126 3.86 16.19 -7.67
C THR A 126 4.36 16.16 -9.12
N ILE A 127 3.49 16.37 -10.11
CA ILE A 127 3.85 16.38 -11.54
C ILE A 127 4.42 17.74 -11.98
N GLU A 128 3.93 18.85 -11.43
CA GLU A 128 4.39 20.21 -11.79
C GLU A 128 5.76 20.60 -11.22
N GLY A 129 6.24 19.91 -10.18
CA GLY A 129 7.56 20.16 -9.56
C GLY A 129 8.71 19.33 -10.16
N GLY A 130 8.42 18.41 -11.09
CA GLY A 130 9.43 17.62 -11.80
C GLY A 130 9.86 18.33 -13.08
N GLU A 131 11.11 18.79 -13.13
CA GLU A 131 11.75 19.31 -14.34
C GLU A 131 11.44 18.40 -15.54
N VAL A 132 10.77 18.97 -16.55
CA VAL A 132 10.41 18.32 -17.80
C VAL A 132 11.70 17.95 -18.53
N VAL A 133 12.20 16.74 -18.32
CA VAL A 133 13.29 16.20 -19.15
C VAL A 133 12.67 15.72 -20.45
N GLU A 134 12.63 16.65 -21.40
CA GLU A 134 12.63 16.48 -22.86
C GLU A 134 12.12 15.11 -23.38
N ILE A 135 10.82 15.06 -23.70
CA ILE A 135 10.22 13.98 -24.50
C ILE A 135 10.84 14.01 -25.90
N ARG A 136 11.92 13.26 -26.12
CA ARG A 136 12.43 12.94 -27.45
C ARG A 136 12.31 11.45 -27.73
N ALA A 137 11.57 11.16 -28.80
CA ALA A 137 11.41 9.88 -29.49
C ALA A 137 10.48 8.84 -28.85
N VAL A 138 9.19 9.11 -29.02
CA VAL A 138 8.15 8.09 -29.19
C VAL A 138 8.51 7.21 -30.41
N SER A 139 8.64 5.89 -30.21
CA SER A 139 8.60 4.91 -31.31
C SER A 139 7.51 3.87 -31.04
N SER A 140 6.73 3.62 -32.08
CA SER A 140 5.30 3.35 -32.07
C SER A 140 4.91 1.87 -31.88
N THR A 141 5.57 1.13 -30.98
CA THR A 141 5.24 -0.29 -30.76
C THR A 141 5.39 -0.73 -29.30
N SER A 142 4.57 -0.17 -28.41
CA SER A 142 3.96 -0.87 -27.26
C SER A 142 3.15 0.14 -26.44
N VAL A 143 2.09 0.64 -27.07
CA VAL A 143 1.00 1.33 -26.37
C VAL A 143 0.23 0.25 -25.62
N MET A 144 0.65 -0.06 -24.40
CA MET A 144 -0.21 -0.64 -23.35
C MET A 144 0.58 -0.71 -22.02
N VAL A 145 0.19 0.18 -21.11
CA VAL A 145 0.36 0.10 -19.65
C VAL A 145 1.79 0.19 -19.12
N ASN A 146 2.25 1.41 -18.81
CA ASN A 146 3.33 1.56 -17.82
C ASN A 146 3.18 2.80 -16.93
N ALA A 147 1.94 3.08 -16.50
CA ALA A 147 1.69 3.99 -15.38
C ALA A 147 2.14 3.40 -14.02
N GLU A 148 2.66 2.17 -14.00
CA GLU A 148 3.12 1.48 -12.78
C GLU A 148 4.62 1.68 -12.46
N PHE A 149 5.40 2.36 -13.31
CA PHE A 149 6.87 2.44 -13.12
C PHE A 149 7.44 3.78 -12.60
N GLU A 150 6.63 4.83 -12.49
CA GLU A 150 7.06 6.12 -11.89
C GLU A 150 6.69 6.26 -10.41
N ILE A 151 5.70 5.50 -9.91
CA ILE A 151 5.34 5.51 -8.47
C ILE A 151 6.46 4.87 -7.61
N ILE A 152 7.23 3.95 -8.19
CA ILE A 152 8.29 3.18 -7.48
C ILE A 152 9.63 3.88 -7.49
N ARG A 153 10.01 4.55 -8.59
CA ARG A 153 11.34 5.15 -8.70
C ARG A 153 11.52 6.41 -7.87
N LEU A 154 10.43 7.06 -7.44
CA LEU A 154 10.49 8.31 -6.68
C LEU A 154 10.63 8.13 -5.17
N TYR A 155 10.57 6.91 -4.65
CA TYR A 155 10.66 6.69 -3.21
C TYR A 155 12.08 6.21 -2.79
N ARG A 156 13.04 5.98 -3.75
CA ARG A 156 14.47 5.55 -3.50
C ARG A 156 15.55 6.58 -3.48
N ARG A 157 15.31 7.77 -4.00
CA ARG A 157 16.40 8.74 -4.14
C ARG A 157 16.39 9.79 -3.03
N GLU A 158 16.24 9.36 -1.78
CA GLU A 158 16.62 10.15 -0.58
C GLU A 158 17.12 9.22 0.56
N SER A 159 17.90 8.18 0.24
CA SER A 159 18.80 7.60 1.25
C SER A 159 20.26 7.99 1.05
N GLU A 160 20.63 8.70 -0.02
CA GLU A 160 21.94 9.34 -0.16
C GLU A 160 21.83 10.61 -1.02
N PHE A 161 22.07 11.76 -0.36
CA PHE A 161 22.17 13.16 -0.85
C PHE A 161 20.91 13.98 -1.02
#